data_AF-A0A2N1I3Z7-F1
#
_entry.id   AF-A0A2N1I3Z7-F1
#
_cell.length_a   1.000
_cell.length_b   1.000
_cell.length_c   1.000
_cell.angle_alpha   90.00
_cell.angle_beta   90.00
_cell.angle_gamma   90.00
#
_symmetry.space_group_name_H-M   'P 1'
#
loop_
_entity.id
_entity.type
_entity.pdbx_description
1 polymer ?
#
loop_
_entity_poly.entity_id
_entity_poly.type
_entity_poly.pdbx_seq_one_letter_code
_entity_poly.pdbx_strand_id
1 'polypeptide(L)'
;MTYFIRYEKALSDYRQWINDLTDQLNNVENTILQKDKSDLVVEKLVSITIASVFVSIGSAILALIGLAAVGLIGGILLFIVGWLLSRGVNKKAFGSERTMEGLSEQERRLLSEKELLIEKFRPIAKKINIESLRKDVAFTRYNDLHNMLLAFSQLLMANKSDDLAYKYRYRYQQSIQRNRKLIQTFNCIYAPQHPFKK
;
A
#
# COMPACT_ATOMS: atom_id res chain seq x y z
N MET A 1 7.16 -38.84 -15.63
CA MET A 1 7.96 -37.63 -15.91
C MET A 1 7.13 -36.34 -15.86
N THR A 2 5.97 -36.26 -16.53
CA THR A 2 5.11 -35.06 -16.57
C THR A 2 4.60 -34.58 -15.20
N TYR A 3 4.27 -35.49 -14.28
CA TYR A 3 3.82 -35.13 -12.92
C TYR A 3 4.90 -34.44 -12.08
N PHE A 4 6.15 -34.91 -12.19
CA PHE A 4 7.29 -34.30 -11.49
C PHE A 4 7.54 -32.88 -11.98
N ILE A 5 7.57 -32.67 -13.30
CA ILE A 5 7.75 -31.35 -13.92
C ILE A 5 6.64 -30.38 -13.47
N ARG A 6 5.38 -30.84 -13.41
CA ARG A 6 4.25 -30.02 -12.96
C ARG A 6 4.36 -29.63 -11.48
N TYR A 7 4.81 -30.56 -10.63
CA TYR A 7 5.01 -30.31 -9.20
C TYR A 7 6.14 -29.30 -8.96
N GLU A 8 7.28 -29.47 -9.62
CA GLU A 8 8.41 -28.54 -9.54
C GLU A 8 8.03 -27.12 -9.99
N LYS A 9 7.27 -27.01 -11.08
CA LYS A 9 6.73 -25.73 -11.53
C LYS A 9 5.81 -25.11 -10.48
N ALA A 10 4.88 -25.89 -9.92
CA ALA A 10 3.96 -25.40 -8.90
C ALA A 10 4.68 -24.89 -7.64
N LEU A 11 5.78 -25.54 -7.23
CA LEU A 11 6.60 -25.07 -6.11
C LEU A 11 7.35 -23.77 -6.43
N SER A 12 7.88 -23.63 -7.64
CA SER A 12 8.51 -22.39 -8.10
C SER A 12 7.50 -21.23 -8.12
N ASP A 13 6.33 -21.45 -8.72
CA ASP A 13 5.23 -20.47 -8.77
C ASP A 13 4.76 -20.12 -7.34
N TYR A 14 4.68 -21.10 -6.44
CA TYR A 14 4.28 -20.89 -5.05
C TYR A 14 5.32 -20.06 -4.29
N ARG A 15 6.61 -20.31 -4.49
CA ARG A 15 7.69 -19.50 -3.90
C ARG A 15 7.60 -18.05 -4.36
N GLN A 16 7.46 -17.82 -5.67
CA GLN A 16 7.33 -16.46 -6.20
C GLN A 16 6.11 -15.77 -5.59
N TRP A 17 4.98 -16.48 -5.53
CA TRP A 17 3.78 -15.97 -4.91
C TRP A 17 3.95 -15.62 -3.42
N ILE A 18 4.72 -16.41 -2.63
CA ILE A 18 5.01 -16.07 -1.22
C ILE A 18 5.83 -14.78 -1.11
N ASN A 19 6.79 -14.56 -2.02
CA ASN A 19 7.55 -13.31 -2.06
C ASN A 19 6.62 -12.14 -2.39
N ASP A 20 5.80 -12.28 -3.43
CA ASP A 20 4.84 -11.23 -3.84
C ASP A 20 3.84 -10.90 -2.71
N LEU A 21 3.41 -11.93 -1.95
CA LEU A 21 2.58 -11.75 -0.76
C LEU A 21 3.33 -10.96 0.32
N THR A 22 4.56 -11.34 0.64
CA THR A 22 5.36 -10.68 1.67
C THR A 22 5.61 -9.22 1.34
N ASP A 23 5.98 -8.92 0.08
CA ASP A 23 6.15 -7.56 -0.40
C ASP A 23 4.86 -6.77 -0.30
N GLN A 24 3.73 -7.39 -0.67
CA GLN A 24 2.43 -6.74 -0.56
C GLN A 24 2.04 -6.46 0.90
N LEU A 25 2.32 -7.39 1.82
CA LEU A 25 2.08 -7.21 3.25
C LEU A 25 2.92 -6.07 3.83
N ASN A 26 4.18 -5.95 3.42
CA ASN A 26 5.05 -4.83 3.78
C ASN A 26 4.55 -3.50 3.18
N ASN A 27 4.04 -3.52 1.94
CA ASN A 27 3.43 -2.34 1.33
C ASN A 27 2.18 -1.86 2.09
N VAL A 28 1.37 -2.79 2.60
CA VAL A 28 0.23 -2.46 3.47
C VAL A 28 0.73 -1.77 4.75
N GLU A 29 1.74 -2.33 5.42
CA GLU A 29 2.34 -1.70 6.60
C GLU A 29 2.87 -0.29 6.29
N ASN A 30 3.69 -0.15 5.25
CA ASN A 30 4.26 1.13 4.86
C ASN A 30 3.19 2.16 4.52
N THR A 31 2.06 1.72 3.96
CA THR A 31 0.92 2.59 3.64
C THR A 31 0.19 3.03 4.92
N ILE A 32 -0.06 2.12 5.86
CA ILE A 32 -0.75 2.42 7.14
C ILE A 32 0.10 3.36 8.00
N LEU A 33 1.39 3.06 8.11
CA LEU A 33 2.36 3.83 8.88
C LEU A 33 2.87 5.06 8.13
N GLN A 34 2.50 5.23 6.86
CA GLN A 34 2.94 6.36 6.04
C GLN A 34 4.48 6.52 5.99
N LYS A 35 5.19 5.38 6.05
CA LYS A 35 6.67 5.28 6.15
C LYS A 35 7.41 5.63 4.87
N ASP A 36 6.70 5.87 3.78
CA ASP A 36 7.37 6.24 2.55
C ASP A 36 7.93 7.65 2.66
N LYS A 37 9.25 7.75 2.46
CA LYS A 37 9.88 9.02 2.15
C LYS A 37 9.20 9.51 0.88
N SER A 38 8.36 10.53 0.98
CA SER A 38 7.91 11.25 -0.21
C SER A 38 9.14 11.61 -1.01
N ASP A 39 9.04 11.55 -2.34
CA ASP A 39 10.01 12.26 -3.16
C ASP A 39 9.84 13.73 -2.75
N LEU A 40 10.72 14.20 -1.87
CA LEU A 40 10.71 15.58 -1.35
C LEU A 40 10.67 16.58 -2.51
N VAL A 41 11.17 16.16 -3.67
CA VAL A 41 11.09 16.87 -4.95
C VAL A 41 9.64 17.03 -5.43
N VAL A 42 8.85 15.96 -5.47
CA VAL A 42 7.44 16.00 -5.91
C VAL A 42 6.60 16.84 -4.95
N GLU A 43 6.82 16.70 -3.64
CA GLU A 43 6.10 17.48 -2.63
C GLU A 43 6.41 18.99 -2.73
N LYS A 44 7.69 19.33 -2.96
CA LYS A 44 8.11 20.72 -3.21
C LYS A 44 7.53 21.26 -4.52
N LEU A 45 7.57 20.48 -5.60
CA LEU A 45 7.03 20.88 -6.90
C LEU A 45 5.53 21.17 -6.80
N VAL A 46 4.75 20.28 -6.18
CA VAL A 46 3.31 20.48 -5.96
C VAL A 46 3.04 21.73 -5.12
N SER A 47 3.82 21.98 -4.07
CA SER A 47 3.69 23.22 -3.27
C SER A 47 3.92 24.47 -4.10
N ILE A 48 4.96 24.47 -4.96
CA ILE A 48 5.27 25.61 -5.83
C ILE A 48 4.16 25.84 -6.85
N THR A 49 3.65 24.76 -7.48
CA THR A 49 2.54 24.84 -8.43
C THR A 49 1.28 25.41 -7.78
N ILE A 50 0.91 24.94 -6.59
CA ILE A 50 -0.25 25.45 -5.85
C ILE A 50 -0.06 26.94 -5.52
N ALA A 51 1.10 27.32 -4.98
CA ALA A 51 1.38 28.72 -4.66
C ALA A 51 1.31 29.62 -5.90
N SER A 52 1.83 29.16 -7.04
CA SER A 52 1.76 29.88 -8.32
C SER A 52 0.31 30.10 -8.78
N VAL A 53 -0.53 29.06 -8.71
CA VAL A 53 -1.96 29.16 -9.06
C VAL A 53 -2.68 30.18 -8.16
N PHE A 54 -2.39 30.20 -6.86
CA PHE A 54 -2.96 31.20 -5.95
C PHE A 54 -2.53 32.63 -6.30
N VAL A 55 -1.26 32.83 -6.66
CA VAL A 55 -0.78 34.14 -7.13
C VAL A 55 -1.48 34.54 -8.42
N SER A 56 -1.66 33.64 -9.38
CA SER A 56 -2.37 33.93 -10.63
C SER A 56 -3.83 34.33 -10.39
N ILE A 57 -4.55 33.58 -9.54
CA ILE A 57 -5.95 33.87 -9.19
C ILE A 57 -6.05 35.21 -8.46
N GLY A 58 -5.20 35.42 -7.44
CA GLY A 58 -5.21 36.67 -6.67
C GLY A 58 -4.83 37.89 -7.52
N SER A 59 -3.87 37.75 -8.45
CA SER A 59 -3.49 38.81 -9.38
C SER A 59 -4.62 39.14 -10.35
N ALA A 60 -5.35 38.14 -10.86
CA ALA A 60 -6.51 38.36 -11.72
C ALA A 60 -7.63 39.12 -10.98
N ILE A 61 -7.91 38.77 -9.73
CA ILE A 61 -8.90 39.47 -8.89
C ILE A 61 -8.47 40.92 -8.64
N LEU A 62 -7.20 41.17 -8.31
CA LEU A 62 -6.69 42.53 -8.08
C LEU A 62 -6.73 43.40 -9.35
N ALA A 63 -6.48 42.80 -10.52
CA ALA A 63 -6.59 43.48 -11.81
C ALA A 63 -8.04 43.90 -12.11
N LEU A 64 -9.02 43.04 -11.80
CA LEU A 64 -10.44 43.34 -11.99
C LEU A 64 -10.96 44.48 -11.10
N ILE A 65 -10.32 44.73 -9.96
CA ILE A 65 -10.72 45.78 -9.00
C ILE A 65 -9.95 47.11 -9.25
N GLY A 66 -9.08 47.17 -10.26
CA GLY A 66 -8.31 48.38 -10.61
C GLY A 66 -7.16 48.72 -9.64
N LEU A 67 -6.82 47.81 -8.73
CA LEU A 67 -5.76 47.97 -7.72
C LEU A 67 -4.37 47.54 -8.22
N ALA A 68 -4.14 47.58 -9.54
CA ALA A 68 -2.90 47.13 -10.17
C ALA A 68 -1.64 47.86 -9.65
N ALA A 69 -1.79 49.09 -9.12
CA ALA A 69 -0.69 49.89 -8.57
C ALA A 69 -0.07 49.33 -7.27
N VAL A 70 -0.74 48.37 -6.59
CA VAL A 70 -0.23 47.71 -5.37
C VAL A 70 0.45 46.36 -5.71
N GLY A 71 0.69 46.09 -7.00
CA GLY A 71 0.95 44.75 -7.53
C GLY A 71 2.09 43.96 -6.88
N LEU A 72 3.18 44.61 -6.47
CA LEU A 72 4.34 43.91 -5.90
C LEU A 72 4.12 43.53 -4.42
N ILE A 73 3.61 44.46 -3.61
CA ILE A 73 3.31 44.20 -2.18
C ILE A 73 2.11 43.25 -2.05
N GLY A 74 1.07 43.44 -2.86
CA GLY A 74 -0.09 42.55 -2.91
C GLY A 74 0.30 41.14 -3.39
N GLY A 75 1.17 41.04 -4.39
CA GLY A 75 1.71 39.76 -4.86
C GLY A 75 2.50 38.99 -3.79
N ILE A 76 3.35 39.68 -3.02
CA ILE A 76 4.09 39.07 -1.90
C ILE A 76 3.13 38.55 -0.81
N LEU A 77 2.12 39.34 -0.43
CA LEU A 77 1.12 38.93 0.56
C LEU A 77 0.33 37.70 0.10
N LEU A 78 -0.15 37.69 -1.15
CA LEU A 78 -0.84 36.55 -1.74
C LEU A 78 0.06 35.32 -1.83
N PHE A 79 1.35 35.49 -2.14
CA PHE A 79 2.32 34.40 -2.16
C PHE A 79 2.53 33.80 -0.76
N ILE A 80 2.66 34.62 0.29
CA ILE A 80 2.78 34.14 1.67
C ILE A 80 1.53 33.35 2.09
N VAL A 81 0.34 33.85 1.77
CA VAL A 81 -0.93 33.14 2.05
C VAL A 81 -1.00 31.83 1.25
N GLY A 82 -0.68 31.86 -0.04
CA GLY A 82 -0.64 30.66 -0.89
C GLY A 82 0.36 29.62 -0.39
N TRP A 83 1.52 30.06 0.11
CA TRP A 83 2.54 29.19 0.72
C TRP A 83 2.07 28.56 2.04
N LEU A 84 1.36 29.31 2.88
CA LEU A 84 0.78 28.75 4.11
C LEU A 84 -0.33 27.74 3.80
N LEU A 85 -1.18 28.04 2.81
CA LEU A 85 -2.21 27.12 2.33
C LEU A 85 -1.61 25.87 1.70
N SER A 86 -0.54 26.00 0.92
CA SER A 86 0.14 24.87 0.28
C SER A 86 0.71 23.90 1.33
N ARG A 87 1.24 24.40 2.46
CA ARG A 87 1.65 23.55 3.59
C ARG A 87 0.50 22.73 4.16
N GLY A 88 -0.68 23.34 4.33
CA GLY A 88 -1.88 22.65 4.82
C GLY A 88 -2.35 21.56 3.85
N VAL A 89 -2.38 21.87 2.56
CA VAL A 89 -2.71 20.91 1.49
C VAL A 89 -1.68 19.78 1.43
N ASN A 90 -0.38 20.10 1.49
CA ASN A 90 0.68 19.11 1.46
C ASN A 90 0.58 18.13 2.62
N LYS A 91 0.32 18.60 3.85
CA LYS A 91 0.13 17.70 5.00
C LYS A 91 -1.05 16.75 4.80
N LYS A 92 -2.17 17.22 4.23
CA LYS A 92 -3.33 16.36 3.92
C LYS A 92 -3.10 15.42 2.73
N ALA A 93 -2.34 15.86 1.73
CA ALA A 93 -2.11 15.11 0.50
C ALA A 93 -1.04 14.03 0.68
N PHE A 94 0.09 14.40 1.30
CA PHE A 94 1.29 13.57 1.44
C PHE A 94 1.44 12.95 2.84
N GLY A 95 0.81 13.53 3.85
CA GLY A 95 0.82 12.98 5.20
C GLY A 95 2.15 13.16 5.93
N SER A 96 2.24 12.51 7.08
CA SER A 96 3.46 12.37 7.86
C SER A 96 3.52 10.95 8.37
N GLU A 97 4.74 10.43 8.58
CA GLU A 97 4.94 9.12 9.18
C GLU A 97 4.15 9.00 10.49
N ARG A 98 3.47 7.88 10.67
CA ARG A 98 2.66 7.55 11.84
C ARG A 98 3.39 6.51 12.66
N THR A 99 3.30 6.65 13.98
CA THR A 99 3.81 5.64 14.92
C THR A 99 2.71 4.63 15.27
N MET A 100 3.11 3.50 15.87
CA MET A 100 2.17 2.45 16.28
C MET A 100 1.16 2.93 17.32
N GLU A 101 1.56 3.88 18.18
CA GLU A 101 0.69 4.47 19.20
C GLU A 101 -0.44 5.27 18.57
N GLY A 102 -0.21 5.91 17.42
CA GLY A 102 -1.20 6.69 16.67
C GLY A 102 -2.09 5.89 15.72
N LEU A 103 -2.01 4.56 15.77
CA LEU A 103 -2.89 3.67 14.99
C LEU A 103 -4.17 3.37 15.74
N SER A 104 -5.26 3.26 14.99
CA SER A 104 -6.53 2.73 15.50
C SER A 104 -6.39 1.24 15.85
N GLU A 105 -7.29 0.73 16.69
CA GLU A 105 -7.30 -0.69 17.07
C GLU A 105 -7.44 -1.62 15.85
N GLN A 106 -8.22 -1.22 14.85
CA GLN A 106 -8.39 -1.99 13.61
C GLN A 106 -7.09 -2.05 12.79
N GLU A 107 -6.37 -0.94 12.68
CA GLU A 107 -5.08 -0.90 11.99
C GLU A 107 -4.03 -1.74 12.73
N ARG A 108 -3.99 -1.69 14.06
CA ARG A 108 -3.10 -2.54 14.87
C ARG A 108 -3.40 -4.02 14.65
N ARG A 109 -4.69 -4.39 14.67
CA ARG A 109 -5.12 -5.76 14.38
C ARG A 109 -4.72 -6.19 12.96
N LEU A 110 -4.88 -5.31 11.98
CA LEU A 110 -4.47 -5.57 10.60
C LEU A 110 -2.96 -5.81 10.48
N LEU A 111 -2.13 -5.03 11.19
CA LEU A 111 -0.68 -5.23 11.23
C LEU A 111 -0.29 -6.50 11.99
N SER A 112 -1.02 -6.87 13.04
CA SER A 112 -0.80 -8.14 13.74
C SER A 112 -1.10 -9.36 12.85
N GLU A 113 -2.21 -9.34 12.12
CA GLU A 113 -2.58 -10.40 11.17
C GLU A 113 -1.61 -10.49 9.99
N LYS A 114 -1.05 -9.35 9.56
CA LYS A 114 0.05 -9.31 8.59
C LYS A 114 1.27 -10.09 9.09
N GLU A 115 1.68 -9.88 10.34
CA GLU A 115 2.81 -10.63 10.92
C GLU A 115 2.51 -12.13 11.04
N LEU A 116 1.29 -12.51 11.43
CA LEU A 116 0.85 -13.90 11.46
C LEU A 116 0.96 -14.56 10.08
N LEU A 117 0.52 -13.89 9.01
CA LEU A 117 0.68 -14.41 7.65
C LEU A 117 2.15 -14.60 7.28
N ILE A 118 3.00 -13.61 7.55
CA ILE A 118 4.43 -13.70 7.26
C ILE A 118 5.07 -14.87 8.02
N GLU A 119 4.74 -15.02 9.30
CA GLU A 119 5.24 -16.11 10.15
C GLU A 119 4.83 -17.48 9.59
N LYS A 120 3.61 -17.61 9.04
CA LYS A 120 3.13 -18.86 8.44
C LYS A 120 3.75 -19.16 7.08
N PHE A 121 3.90 -18.18 6.19
CA PHE A 121 4.36 -18.42 4.82
C PHE A 121 5.89 -18.41 4.65
N ARG A 122 6.63 -17.65 5.47
CA ARG A 122 8.10 -17.62 5.45
C ARG A 122 8.77 -19.01 5.60
N PRO A 123 8.40 -19.88 6.55
CA PRO A 123 9.01 -21.21 6.66
C PRO A 123 8.67 -22.09 5.45
N ILE A 124 7.51 -21.90 4.82
CA ILE A 124 7.13 -22.63 3.60
C ILE A 124 8.09 -22.26 2.46
N ALA A 125 8.32 -20.96 2.22
CA ALA A 125 9.27 -20.51 1.21
C ALA A 125 10.70 -21.04 1.45
N LYS A 126 11.14 -21.08 2.73
CA LYS A 126 12.44 -21.67 3.10
C LYS A 126 12.52 -23.16 2.75
N LYS A 127 11.47 -23.95 3.05
CA LYS A 127 11.44 -25.39 2.72
C LYS A 127 11.48 -25.65 1.22
N ILE A 128 10.83 -24.81 0.40
CA ILE A 128 10.88 -24.94 -1.08
C ILE A 128 12.32 -24.80 -1.63
N ASN A 129 13.13 -23.92 -1.02
CA ASN A 129 14.52 -23.67 -1.42
C ASN A 129 15.48 -24.80 -1.04
N ILE A 130 15.12 -25.62 -0.06
CA ILE A 130 15.97 -26.70 0.43
C ILE A 130 15.52 -27.97 -0.28
N GLU A 131 16.35 -28.48 -1.19
CA GLU A 131 16.02 -29.63 -2.03
C GLU A 131 15.59 -30.86 -1.22
N SER A 132 16.22 -31.09 -0.07
CA SER A 132 15.86 -32.18 0.85
C SER A 132 14.50 -32.01 1.54
N LEU A 133 14.02 -30.78 1.73
CA LEU A 133 12.76 -30.46 2.42
C LEU A 133 11.62 -30.10 1.44
N ARG A 134 11.92 -30.05 0.14
CA ARG A 134 10.94 -29.71 -0.90
C ARG A 134 9.78 -30.70 -0.95
N LYS A 135 10.04 -31.97 -0.61
CA LYS A 135 9.02 -33.03 -0.50
C LYS A 135 8.08 -32.83 0.69
N ASP A 136 8.50 -32.07 1.71
CA ASP A 136 7.72 -31.79 2.91
C ASP A 136 6.75 -30.61 2.73
N VAL A 137 6.83 -29.90 1.60
CA VAL A 137 5.87 -28.87 1.22
C VAL A 137 4.65 -29.56 0.59
N ALA A 138 3.94 -30.33 1.42
CA ALA A 138 2.72 -30.98 1.01
C ALA A 138 1.63 -29.91 0.82
N PHE A 139 1.00 -29.89 -0.35
CA PHE A 139 -0.13 -29.01 -0.69
C PHE A 139 -1.43 -29.45 0.02
N THR A 140 -1.37 -29.72 1.32
CA THR A 140 -2.44 -30.32 2.13
C THR A 140 -3.14 -29.33 3.05
N ARG A 141 -2.57 -28.14 3.25
CA ARG A 141 -3.08 -27.13 4.19
C ARG A 141 -3.86 -26.02 3.49
N TYR A 142 -4.51 -26.35 2.37
CA TYR A 142 -5.18 -25.37 1.52
C TYR A 142 -6.21 -24.55 2.30
N ASN A 143 -7.13 -25.21 3.00
CA ASN A 143 -8.22 -24.54 3.73
C ASN A 143 -7.68 -23.58 4.79
N ASP A 144 -6.74 -24.02 5.63
CA ASP A 144 -6.13 -23.18 6.67
C ASP A 144 -5.51 -21.91 6.08
N LEU A 145 -4.63 -22.08 5.08
CA LEU A 145 -3.89 -20.98 4.46
C LEU A 145 -4.84 -20.04 3.71
N HIS A 146 -5.82 -20.59 3.01
CA HIS A 146 -6.82 -19.82 2.29
C HIS A 146 -7.68 -18.99 3.25
N ASN A 147 -8.14 -19.58 4.35
CA ASN A 147 -8.96 -18.89 5.35
C ASN A 147 -8.18 -17.76 6.02
N MET A 148 -6.89 -17.94 6.32
CA MET A 148 -6.05 -16.85 6.85
C MET A 148 -5.92 -15.70 5.85
N LEU A 149 -5.72 -16.01 4.56
CA LEU A 149 -5.67 -14.99 3.51
C LEU A 149 -7.00 -14.24 3.37
N LEU A 150 -8.13 -14.95 3.44
CA LEU A 150 -9.47 -14.35 3.38
C LEU A 150 -9.73 -13.47 4.61
N ALA A 151 -9.37 -13.93 5.81
CA ALA A 151 -9.52 -13.16 7.04
C ALA A 151 -8.73 -11.84 6.98
N PHE A 152 -7.48 -11.90 6.53
CA PHE A 152 -6.68 -10.69 6.30
C PHE A 152 -7.31 -9.78 5.24
N SER A 153 -7.79 -10.34 4.13
CA SER A 153 -8.46 -9.56 3.08
C SER A 153 -9.71 -8.84 3.59
N GLN A 154 -10.51 -9.51 4.43
CA GLN A 154 -11.69 -8.92 5.06
C GLN A 154 -11.32 -7.78 6.00
N LEU A 155 -10.29 -7.95 6.84
CA LEU A 155 -9.78 -6.89 7.71
C LEU A 155 -9.26 -5.70 6.89
N LEU A 156 -8.52 -5.97 5.81
CA LEU A 156 -8.02 -4.93 4.90
C LEU A 156 -9.14 -4.15 4.21
N MET A 157 -10.27 -4.79 3.89
CA MET A 157 -11.44 -4.12 3.30
C MET A 157 -12.30 -3.38 4.32
N ALA A 158 -12.40 -3.91 5.55
CA ALA A 158 -13.20 -3.33 6.61
C ALA A 158 -12.53 -2.13 7.29
N ASN A 159 -11.20 -2.10 7.30
CA ASN A 159 -10.44 -1.02 7.92
C ASN A 159 -10.62 0.29 7.13
N LYS A 160 -11.03 1.34 7.85
CA LYS A 160 -11.24 2.67 7.27
C LYS A 160 -9.88 3.29 6.93
N SER A 161 -9.79 3.93 5.76
CA SER A 161 -8.57 4.65 5.34
C SER A 161 -8.70 6.17 5.49
N ASP A 162 -9.75 6.66 6.14
CA ASP A 162 -10.02 8.10 6.29
C ASP A 162 -8.94 8.84 7.10
N ASP A 163 -8.24 8.15 7.99
CA ASP A 163 -7.15 8.74 8.76
C ASP A 163 -5.83 8.81 7.97
N LEU A 164 -5.77 8.19 6.79
CA LEU A 164 -4.62 8.26 5.90
C LEU A 164 -4.62 9.55 5.09
N ALA A 165 -3.44 10.08 4.79
CA ALA A 165 -3.32 11.15 3.79
C ALA A 165 -3.70 10.64 2.39
N TYR A 166 -4.09 11.57 1.51
CA TYR A 166 -4.70 11.23 0.21
C TYR A 166 -3.88 10.24 -0.63
N LYS A 167 -2.56 10.46 -0.73
CA LYS A 167 -1.62 9.56 -1.41
C LYS A 167 -1.72 8.13 -0.87
N TYR A 168 -1.78 7.97 0.44
CA TYR A 168 -1.83 6.67 1.10
C TYR A 168 -3.20 6.03 0.99
N ARG A 169 -4.30 6.80 0.99
CA ARG A 169 -5.65 6.26 0.67
C ARG A 169 -5.68 5.60 -0.69
N TYR A 170 -5.12 6.25 -1.70
CA TYR A 170 -5.04 5.68 -3.05
C TYR A 170 -4.23 4.38 -3.09
N ARG A 171 -3.06 4.35 -2.45
CA ARG A 171 -2.23 3.14 -2.34
C ARG A 171 -2.89 2.03 -1.53
N TYR A 172 -3.68 2.39 -0.53
CA TYR A 172 -4.46 1.45 0.25
C TYR A 172 -5.52 0.74 -0.61
N GLN A 173 -6.23 1.50 -1.46
CA GLN A 173 -7.16 0.93 -2.44
C GLN A 173 -6.47 0.00 -3.43
N GLN A 174 -5.29 0.38 -3.93
CA GLN A 174 -4.47 -0.51 -4.78
C GLN A 174 -4.07 -1.79 -4.03
N SER A 175 -3.77 -1.68 -2.74
CA SER A 175 -3.40 -2.81 -1.90
C SER A 175 -4.54 -3.81 -1.71
N ILE A 176 -5.77 -3.34 -1.55
CA ILE A 176 -6.98 -4.19 -1.53
C ILE A 176 -7.10 -4.97 -2.84
N GLN A 177 -6.96 -4.29 -3.98
CA GLN A 177 -7.06 -4.94 -5.30
C GLN A 177 -5.96 -5.98 -5.52
N ARG A 178 -4.71 -5.63 -5.17
CA ARG A 178 -3.56 -6.53 -5.29
C ARG A 178 -3.69 -7.75 -4.38
N ASN A 179 -4.18 -7.57 -3.16
CA ASN A 179 -4.45 -8.67 -2.24
C ASN A 179 -5.47 -9.67 -2.81
N ARG A 180 -6.58 -9.17 -3.40
CA ARG A 180 -7.56 -10.04 -4.07
C ARG A 180 -6.94 -10.86 -5.21
N LYS A 181 -6.10 -10.25 -6.04
CA LYS A 181 -5.36 -10.95 -7.12
C LYS A 181 -4.43 -12.02 -6.55
N LEU A 182 -3.70 -11.72 -5.47
CA LEU A 182 -2.85 -12.71 -4.81
C LEU A 182 -3.64 -13.91 -4.30
N ILE A 183 -4.82 -13.71 -3.73
CA ILE A 183 -5.68 -14.82 -3.29
C ILE A 183 -6.14 -15.69 -4.47
N GLN A 184 -6.46 -15.07 -5.61
CA GLN A 184 -6.79 -15.81 -6.83
C GLN A 184 -5.59 -16.62 -7.34
N THR A 185 -4.40 -16.02 -7.40
CA THR A 185 -3.17 -16.71 -7.80
C THR A 185 -2.83 -17.86 -6.87
N PHE A 186 -3.01 -17.68 -5.55
CA PHE A 186 -2.87 -18.75 -4.56
C PHE A 186 -3.76 -19.95 -4.90
N ASN A 187 -5.04 -19.70 -5.20
CA ASN A 187 -5.98 -20.74 -5.57
C ASN A 187 -5.57 -21.47 -6.85
N CYS A 188 -5.09 -20.75 -7.86
CA CYS A 188 -4.62 -21.34 -9.12
C CYS A 188 -3.38 -22.23 -8.93
N ILE A 189 -2.47 -21.86 -8.03
CA ILE A 189 -1.25 -22.63 -7.76
C ILE A 189 -1.55 -23.84 -6.87
N TYR A 190 -2.28 -23.62 -5.77
CA TYR A 190 -2.39 -24.57 -4.66
C TYR A 190 -3.53 -25.58 -4.86
N ALA A 191 -4.72 -25.13 -5.30
CA ALA A 191 -5.91 -25.98 -5.36
C ALA A 191 -5.78 -27.19 -6.33
N PRO A 192 -5.09 -27.08 -7.49
CA PRO A 192 -4.87 -28.23 -8.38
C PRO A 192 -3.92 -29.29 -7.82
N GLN A 193 -3.15 -28.95 -6.78
CA GLN A 193 -2.21 -29.86 -6.12
C GLN A 193 -2.83 -30.53 -4.88
N HIS A 194 -4.03 -30.10 -4.49
CA HIS A 194 -4.71 -30.62 -3.31
C HIS A 194 -5.31 -32.02 -3.61
N PRO A 195 -4.95 -33.07 -2.86
CA PRO A 195 -5.27 -34.46 -3.20
C PRO A 195 -6.77 -34.84 -3.11
N PHE A 196 -7.65 -33.93 -2.71
CA PHE A 196 -9.09 -34.16 -2.52
C PHE A 196 -9.99 -33.54 -3.60
N LYS A 197 -9.45 -33.18 -4.77
CA LYS A 197 -10.25 -32.94 -5.99
C LYS A 197 -10.17 -34.15 -6.92
N LYS A 198 -10.74 -35.27 -6.47
CA LYS A 198 -11.20 -36.36 -7.33
C LYS A 198 -12.66 -36.62 -6.97
#